data_AF-A0A8J5XT00-F1
#
_entry.id   AF-A0A8J5XT00-F1
#
_cell.length_a   1.000
_cell.length_b   1.000
_cell.length_c   1.000
_cell.angle_alpha   90.00
_cell.angle_beta   90.00
_cell.angle_gamma   90.00
#
_symmetry.space_group_name_H-M   'P 1'
#
loop_
_entity.id
_entity.type
_entity.pdbx_description
1 polymer ?
#
loop_
_entity_poly.entity_id
_entity_poly.type
_entity_poly.pdbx_seq_one_letter_code
_entity_poly.pdbx_strand_id
1 'polypeptide(L)'
;MAPRGVARVTLRGRANAPRLAAVAYEGEKFSREVRMKEELASPFRGFRFFAYAGMLLGGSTSGYIALTGLLATLSGREGVVGKDQLVVNCAVNAGVVALAAVGVWNDLRLREQNLERIAERLAAKASTKKGGSGGAADDDLFIGTK
;
A
#
# COMPACT_ATOMS: atom_id res chain seq x y z
N MET A 1 -34.49 -44.62 22.53
CA MET A 1 -33.18 -43.95 22.44
C MET A 1 -32.98 -43.57 20.98
N ALA A 2 -33.29 -42.32 20.61
CA ALA A 2 -33.30 -41.84 19.22
C ALA A 2 -32.19 -40.79 19.01
N PRO A 3 -31.45 -40.82 17.89
CA PRO A 3 -30.36 -39.87 17.66
C PRO A 3 -30.92 -38.49 17.30
N ARG A 4 -30.43 -37.47 18.02
CA ARG A 4 -30.73 -36.05 17.79
C ARG A 4 -30.24 -35.64 16.40
N GLY A 5 -31.17 -35.17 15.57
CA GLY A 5 -30.86 -34.58 14.27
C GLY A 5 -30.00 -33.33 14.44
N VAL A 6 -28.82 -33.37 13.84
CA VAL A 6 -27.94 -32.20 13.72
C VAL A 6 -28.63 -31.24 12.75
N ALA A 7 -29.21 -30.17 13.28
CA ALA A 7 -29.71 -29.06 12.48
C ALA A 7 -28.53 -28.48 11.69
N ARG A 8 -28.47 -28.84 10.41
CA ARG A 8 -27.53 -28.29 9.45
C ARG A 8 -27.96 -26.84 9.21
N VAL A 9 -27.44 -25.91 10.01
CA VAL A 9 -27.53 -24.46 9.79
C VAL A 9 -26.86 -24.19 8.44
N THR A 10 -27.68 -24.13 7.40
CA THR A 10 -27.25 -23.73 6.08
C THR A 10 -26.92 -22.25 6.15
N LEU A 11 -25.62 -21.93 6.15
CA LEU A 11 -25.09 -20.58 5.97
C LEU A 11 -25.56 -20.02 4.62
N ARG A 12 -26.79 -19.50 4.58
CA ARG A 12 -27.40 -18.80 3.43
C ARG A 12 -26.87 -17.36 3.30
N GLY A 13 -25.59 -17.14 3.63
CA GLY A 13 -24.94 -15.82 3.61
C GLY A 13 -23.95 -15.62 2.47
N ARG A 14 -23.60 -16.68 1.71
CA ARG A 14 -22.53 -16.64 0.70
C ARG A 14 -22.86 -15.92 -0.61
N ALA A 15 -24.11 -15.52 -0.83
CA ALA A 15 -24.55 -14.94 -2.10
C ALA A 15 -24.10 -13.47 -2.32
N ASN A 16 -23.59 -12.78 -1.29
CA ASN A 16 -23.29 -11.33 -1.37
C ASN A 16 -21.82 -10.95 -1.24
N ALA A 17 -20.91 -11.91 -1.05
CA ALA A 17 -19.47 -11.67 -1.10
C ALA A 17 -19.01 -10.85 -2.34
N PRO A 18 -19.51 -11.11 -3.57
CA PRO A 18 -19.05 -10.35 -4.74
C PRO A 18 -19.51 -8.88 -4.72
N ARG A 19 -20.66 -8.55 -4.12
CA ARG A 19 -21.15 -7.16 -4.02
C ARG A 19 -20.38 -6.36 -2.96
N LEU A 20 -19.91 -7.01 -1.89
CA LEU A 20 -19.12 -6.37 -0.85
C LEU A 20 -17.69 -6.09 -1.34
N ALA A 21 -17.13 -7.01 -2.13
CA ALA A 21 -15.88 -6.79 -2.87
C ALA A 21 -16.02 -5.64 -3.89
N ALA A 22 -17.16 -5.52 -4.58
CA ALA A 22 -17.42 -4.45 -5.53
C ALA A 22 -17.50 -3.02 -4.93
N VAL A 23 -17.67 -2.89 -3.60
CA VAL A 23 -17.61 -1.57 -2.93
C VAL A 23 -16.16 -1.16 -2.64
N ALA A 24 -15.29 -2.13 -2.37
CA ALA A 24 -13.86 -1.89 -2.14
C ALA A 24 -13.08 -1.78 -3.46
N TYR A 25 -13.54 -2.47 -4.51
CA TYR A 25 -12.93 -2.53 -5.83
C TYR A 25 -13.92 -2.11 -6.92
N GLU A 26 -13.55 -1.09 -7.68
CA GLU A 26 -14.24 -0.67 -8.90
C GLU A 26 -13.58 -1.40 -10.08
N GLY A 27 -14.03 -2.63 -10.37
CA GLY A 27 -13.35 -3.54 -11.30
C GLY A 27 -12.09 -4.14 -10.69
N GLU A 28 -10.94 -4.10 -11.39
CA GLU A 28 -9.63 -4.53 -10.86
C GLU A 28 -8.94 -3.48 -9.98
N LYS A 29 -9.52 -2.29 -9.81
CA LYS A 29 -8.88 -1.15 -9.14
C LYS A 29 -9.59 -0.80 -7.85
N PHE A 30 -8.85 -0.37 -6.83
CA PHE A 30 -9.44 0.17 -5.59
C PHE A 30 -10.39 1.34 -5.88
N SER A 31 -11.57 1.32 -5.25
CA SER A 31 -12.59 2.36 -5.33
C SER A 31 -12.05 3.76 -4.95
N ARG A 32 -12.61 4.83 -5.51
CA ARG A 32 -12.22 6.23 -5.21
C ARG A 32 -12.25 6.54 -3.72
N GLU A 33 -13.20 5.98 -2.96
CA GLU A 33 -13.29 6.19 -1.51
C GLU A 33 -12.10 5.58 -0.74
N VAL A 34 -11.60 4.43 -1.19
CA VAL A 34 -10.42 3.76 -0.61
C VAL A 34 -9.18 4.62 -0.86
N ARG A 35 -9.04 5.16 -2.07
CA ARG A 35 -7.92 6.02 -2.45
C ARG A 35 -7.91 7.33 -1.68
N MET A 36 -9.07 7.98 -1.51
CA MET A 36 -9.16 9.20 -0.69
C MET A 36 -8.78 8.95 0.78
N LYS A 37 -9.21 7.83 1.35
CA LYS A 37 -8.83 7.45 2.73
C LYS A 37 -7.33 7.16 2.86
N GLU A 38 -6.71 6.60 1.82
CA GLU A 38 -5.27 6.38 1.77
C GLU A 38 -4.46 7.68 1.64
N GLU A 39 -4.95 8.64 0.85
CA GLU A 39 -4.32 9.96 0.73
C GLU A 39 -4.33 10.71 2.07
N LEU A 40 -5.42 10.59 2.83
CA LEU A 40 -5.52 11.13 4.20
C LEU A 40 -4.59 10.42 5.19
N ALA A 41 -4.32 9.12 4.98
CA ALA A 41 -3.45 8.33 5.86
C ALA A 41 -1.96 8.64 5.68
N SER A 42 -1.55 9.23 4.54
CA SER A 42 -0.14 9.57 4.26
C SER A 42 0.04 11.07 3.93
N PRO A 43 -0.17 11.97 4.90
CA PRO A 43 0.13 13.39 4.70
C PRO A 43 1.62 13.53 4.30
N PHE A 44 1.90 14.41 3.34
CA PHE A 44 3.24 14.69 2.77
C PHE A 44 3.86 13.62 1.86
N ARG A 45 3.10 12.60 1.43
CA ARG A 45 3.60 11.64 0.42
C ARG A 45 4.16 12.33 -0.83
N GLY A 46 3.43 13.28 -1.40
CA GLY A 46 3.88 14.02 -2.59
C GLY A 46 5.23 14.73 -2.38
N PHE A 47 5.41 15.34 -1.21
CA PHE A 47 6.67 16.00 -0.84
C PHE A 47 7.83 15.00 -0.74
N ARG A 48 7.61 13.82 -0.13
CA ARG A 48 8.63 12.76 -0.05
C ARG A 48 9.04 12.26 -1.44
N PHE A 49 8.10 12.04 -2.34
CA PHE A 49 8.40 11.67 -3.72
C PHE A 49 9.17 12.76 -4.46
N PHE A 50 8.85 14.03 -4.24
CA PHE A 50 9.62 15.15 -4.78
C PHE A 50 11.06 15.15 -4.25
N ALA A 51 11.25 14.94 -2.94
CA ALA A 51 12.58 14.84 -2.33
C ALA A 51 13.38 13.66 -2.89
N TYR A 52 12.77 12.47 -3.01
CA TYR A 52 13.43 11.30 -3.61
C TYR A 52 13.80 11.53 -5.06
N ALA A 53 12.92 12.14 -5.85
CA ALA A 53 13.21 12.48 -7.24
C ALA A 53 14.40 13.44 -7.35
N GLY A 54 14.44 14.47 -6.50
CA GLY A 54 15.56 15.40 -6.43
C GLY A 54 16.87 14.71 -6.04
N MET A 55 16.85 13.83 -5.03
CA MET A 55 18.03 13.06 -4.61
C MET A 55 18.51 12.08 -5.68
N LEU A 56 17.59 11.40 -6.37
CA LEU A 56 17.93 10.49 -7.47
C LEU A 56 18.56 11.23 -8.63
N LEU A 57 17.96 12.34 -9.07
CA LEU A 57 18.48 13.13 -10.19
C LEU A 57 19.81 13.79 -9.82
N GLY A 58 19.84 14.53 -8.71
CA GLY A 58 21.04 15.25 -8.26
C GLY A 58 22.19 14.31 -7.92
N GLY A 59 21.91 13.25 -7.17
CA GLY A 59 22.90 12.23 -6.80
C GLY A 59 23.43 11.46 -8.01
N SER A 60 22.58 11.16 -9.00
CA SER A 60 23.02 10.48 -10.23
C SER A 60 23.89 11.39 -11.10
N THR A 61 23.48 12.66 -11.31
CA THR A 61 24.26 13.61 -12.10
C THR A 61 25.60 13.92 -11.44
N SER A 62 25.62 14.18 -10.13
CA SER A 62 26.87 14.41 -9.40
C SER A 62 27.73 13.14 -9.36
N GLY A 63 27.11 11.98 -9.14
CA GLY A 63 27.78 10.68 -9.17
C GLY A 63 28.44 10.39 -10.50
N TYR A 64 27.79 10.71 -11.62
CA TYR A 64 28.36 10.58 -12.96
C TYR A 64 29.63 11.43 -13.14
N ILE A 65 29.61 12.69 -12.67
CA ILE A 65 30.78 13.58 -12.74
C ILE A 65 31.92 13.05 -11.84
N ALA A 66 31.60 12.64 -10.61
CA ALA A 66 32.60 12.08 -9.70
C ALA A 66 33.20 10.77 -10.24
N LEU A 67 32.38 9.90 -10.83
CA LEU A 67 32.80 8.64 -11.41
C LEU A 67 33.71 8.84 -12.63
N THR A 68 33.32 9.73 -13.55
CA THR A 68 34.14 10.04 -14.73
C THR A 68 35.46 10.69 -14.34
N GLY A 69 35.47 11.60 -13.36
CA GLY A 69 36.69 12.14 -12.77
C GLY A 69 37.57 11.05 -12.14
N LEU A 70 36.98 10.15 -11.37
CA LEU A 70 37.71 9.04 -10.76
C LEU A 70 38.36 8.14 -11.82
N LEU A 71 37.62 7.75 -12.86
CA LEU A 71 38.13 6.95 -13.97
C LEU A 71 39.28 7.65 -14.72
N ALA A 72 39.19 8.96 -14.90
CA ALA A 72 40.27 9.74 -15.51
C ALA A 72 41.54 9.71 -14.64
N THR A 73 41.41 9.90 -13.32
CA THR A 73 42.56 9.84 -12.40
C THR A 73 43.19 8.46 -12.27
N LEU A 74 42.40 7.40 -12.39
CA LEU A 74 42.89 6.02 -12.45
C LEU A 74 43.65 5.74 -13.77
N SER A 75 43.30 6.45 -14.84
CA SER A 75 43.97 6.38 -16.14
C SER A 75 45.24 7.25 -16.22
N GLY A 76 45.72 7.79 -15.09
CA GLY A 76 46.93 8.61 -15.02
C GLY A 76 46.75 10.07 -15.43
N ARG A 77 45.51 10.54 -15.70
CA ARG A 77 45.23 11.96 -15.90
C ARG A 77 45.03 12.62 -14.55
N GLU A 78 45.94 13.51 -14.16
CA GLU A 78 45.76 14.29 -12.94
C GLU A 78 44.71 15.38 -13.17
N GLY A 79 43.73 15.42 -12.27
CA GLY A 79 42.66 16.42 -12.26
C GLY A 79 42.82 17.40 -11.09
N VAL A 80 41.97 18.43 -11.07
CA VAL A 80 41.95 19.45 -10.01
C VAL A 80 41.52 18.87 -8.64
N VAL A 81 40.78 17.77 -8.65
CA VAL A 81 40.28 17.10 -7.45
C VAL A 81 41.13 15.85 -7.17
N GLY A 82 41.57 15.69 -5.92
CA GLY A 82 42.35 14.53 -5.49
C GLY A 82 41.59 13.21 -5.58
N LYS A 83 42.33 12.11 -5.81
CA LYS A 83 41.76 10.74 -5.96
C LYS A 83 40.90 10.33 -4.77
N ASP A 84 41.38 10.55 -3.55
CA ASP A 84 40.65 10.18 -2.33
C ASP A 84 39.32 10.92 -2.23
N GLN A 85 39.31 12.20 -2.59
CA GLN A 85 38.09 13.01 -2.59
C GLN A 85 37.11 12.56 -3.68
N LEU A 86 37.60 12.14 -4.85
CA LEU A 86 36.75 11.55 -5.90
C LEU A 86 36.13 10.21 -5.46
N VAL A 87 36.89 9.36 -4.78
CA VAL A 87 36.39 8.09 -4.21
C VAL A 87 35.29 8.38 -3.19
N VAL A 88 35.52 9.31 -2.26
CA VAL A 88 34.52 9.71 -1.26
C VAL A 88 33.28 10.29 -1.92
N ASN A 89 33.44 11.20 -2.88
CA ASN A 89 32.30 11.80 -3.61
C ASN A 89 31.49 10.75 -4.37
N CYS A 90 32.16 9.79 -5.00
CA CYS A 90 31.50 8.71 -5.72
C CYS A 90 30.70 7.81 -4.75
N ALA A 91 31.31 7.45 -3.61
CA ALA A 91 30.66 6.64 -2.59
C ALA A 91 29.45 7.34 -1.95
N VAL A 92 29.58 8.64 -1.62
CA VAL A 92 28.49 9.45 -1.07
C VAL A 92 27.33 9.55 -2.06
N ASN A 93 27.62 9.89 -3.32
CA ASN A 93 26.58 10.00 -4.35
C ASN A 93 25.86 8.66 -4.59
N ALA A 94 26.60 7.55 -4.65
CA ALA A 94 26.02 6.21 -4.74
C ALA A 94 25.13 5.90 -3.53
N GLY A 95 25.56 6.27 -2.32
CA GLY A 95 24.77 6.13 -1.10
C GLY A 95 23.46 6.93 -1.13
N VAL A 96 23.51 8.20 -1.55
CA VAL A 96 22.31 9.05 -1.68
C VAL A 96 21.31 8.45 -2.68
N VAL A 97 21.79 8.02 -3.86
CA VAL A 97 20.95 7.40 -4.88
C VAL A 97 20.33 6.09 -4.35
N ALA A 98 21.13 5.26 -3.69
CA ALA A 98 20.64 4.00 -3.12
C ALA A 98 19.57 4.23 -2.03
N LEU A 99 19.80 5.18 -1.11
CA LEU A 99 18.85 5.52 -0.07
C LEU A 99 17.55 6.07 -0.65
N ALA A 100 17.63 6.95 -1.65
CA ALA A 100 16.44 7.49 -2.32
C ALA A 100 15.67 6.40 -3.07
N ALA A 101 16.36 5.48 -3.74
CA ALA A 101 15.73 4.34 -4.42
C ALA A 101 15.02 3.41 -3.43
N VAL A 102 15.65 3.09 -2.30
CA VAL A 102 15.03 2.31 -1.22
C VAL A 102 13.82 3.05 -0.62
N GLY A 103 13.92 4.38 -0.44
CA GLY A 103 12.81 5.21 0.02
C GLY A 103 11.60 5.15 -0.89
N VAL A 104 11.81 5.27 -2.21
CA VAL A 104 10.75 5.12 -3.22
C VAL A 104 10.14 3.73 -3.14
N TRP A 105 10.96 2.68 -3.08
CA TRP A 105 10.48 1.31 -3.04
C TRP A 105 9.62 1.02 -1.81
N ASN A 106 10.06 1.47 -0.64
CA ASN A 106 9.32 1.33 0.62
C ASN A 106 7.98 2.08 0.58
N ASP A 107 7.95 3.31 0.05
CA ASP A 107 6.71 4.09 -0.04
C ASP A 107 5.70 3.52 -1.04
N LEU A 108 6.17 2.83 -2.08
CA LEU A 108 5.30 2.07 -2.99
C LEU A 108 4.70 0.85 -2.29
N ARG A 109 5.52 0.06 -1.58
CA ARG A 109 5.05 -1.11 -0.82
C ARG A 109 4.07 -0.76 0.29
N LEU A 110 4.35 0.29 1.06
CA LEU A 110 3.46 0.75 2.14
C LEU A 110 2.10 1.18 1.59
N ARG A 111 2.06 1.79 0.39
CA ARG A 111 0.81 2.13 -0.29
C ARG A 111 -0.04 0.91 -0.56
N GLU A 112 0.55 -0.12 -1.14
CA GLU A 112 -0.16 -1.35 -1.53
C GLU A 112 -0.75 -2.01 -0.29
N GLN A 113 0.05 -2.14 0.78
CA GLN A 113 -0.40 -2.72 2.05
C GLN A 113 -1.54 -1.93 2.68
N ASN A 114 -1.47 -0.59 2.67
CA ASN A 114 -2.53 0.21 3.26
C ASN A 114 -3.82 0.17 2.43
N LEU A 115 -3.72 0.19 1.09
CA LEU A 115 -4.88 0.04 0.21
C LEU A 115 -5.59 -1.30 0.44
N GLU A 116 -4.82 -2.38 0.57
CA GLU A 116 -5.34 -3.72 0.89
C GLU A 116 -6.04 -3.73 2.25
N ARG A 117 -5.40 -3.21 3.31
CA ARG A 117 -6.00 -3.11 4.66
C ARG A 117 -7.28 -2.27 4.68
N ILE A 118 -7.33 -1.16 3.93
CA ILE A 118 -8.52 -0.30 3.86
C ILE A 118 -9.65 -1.04 3.12
N ALA A 119 -9.33 -1.74 2.03
CA ALA A 119 -10.28 -2.55 1.27
C ALA A 119 -10.89 -3.66 2.14
N GLU A 120 -10.07 -4.42 2.86
CA GLU A 120 -10.52 -5.47 3.79
C GLU A 120 -11.46 -4.92 4.86
N ARG A 121 -11.09 -3.80 5.50
CA ARG A 121 -11.92 -3.15 6.53
C ARG A 121 -13.27 -2.70 6.00
N LEU A 122 -13.34 -2.22 4.75
CA LEU A 122 -14.59 -1.81 4.13
C LEU A 122 -15.48 -3.01 3.77
N ALA A 123 -14.89 -4.08 3.23
CA ALA A 123 -15.60 -5.32 2.96
C ALA A 123 -16.19 -5.93 4.25
N ALA A 124 -15.42 -5.92 5.34
CA ALA A 124 -15.86 -6.43 6.65
C ALA A 124 -16.97 -5.56 7.30
N LYS A 125 -16.91 -4.23 7.18
CA LYS A 125 -17.98 -3.34 7.67
C LYS A 125 -19.28 -3.52 6.90
N ALA A 126 -19.18 -3.76 5.59
CA ALA A 126 -20.35 -3.95 4.75
C ALA A 126 -21.05 -5.30 5.03
N SER A 127 -20.33 -6.34 5.48
CA SER A 127 -20.93 -7.60 5.94
C SER A 127 -21.62 -7.47 7.31
N THR A 128 -21.07 -6.69 8.25
CA THR A 128 -21.67 -6.48 9.58
C THR A 128 -22.93 -5.61 9.52
N LYS A 129 -22.95 -4.57 8.68
CA LYS A 129 -24.12 -3.68 8.54
C LYS A 129 -25.38 -4.42 8.04
N LYS A 130 -25.23 -5.53 7.32
CA LYS A 130 -26.35 -6.34 6.81
C LYS A 130 -26.85 -7.41 7.79
N GLY A 131 -26.04 -7.78 8.78
CA GLY A 131 -26.44 -8.70 9.86
C GLY A 131 -27.23 -8.03 11.00
N GLY A 132 -27.10 -6.71 11.16
CA GLY A 132 -27.76 -5.95 12.23
C GLY A 132 -29.15 -5.40 11.90
N SER A 133 -29.65 -5.52 10.67
CA SER A 133 -30.93 -4.92 10.24
C SER A 133 -32.08 -5.94 10.08
N GLY A 134 -31.94 -7.17 10.60
CA GLY A 134 -32.88 -8.27 10.37
C GLY A 134 -33.52 -8.88 11.63
N GLY A 135 -33.44 -8.23 12.79
CA GLY A 135 -33.89 -8.80 14.07
C GLY A 135 -35.04 -8.04 14.74
N ALA A 136 -36.00 -7.50 13.99
CA ALA A 136 -37.11 -6.72 14.56
C ALA A 136 -38.49 -7.01 13.96
N ALA A 137 -38.70 -8.15 13.32
CA ALA A 137 -40.02 -8.58 12.88
C ALA A 137 -39.99 -10.10 12.78
N ASP A 138 -40.52 -10.81 13.78
CA ASP A 138 -41.08 -12.17 13.69
C ASP A 138 -41.60 -12.66 15.08
N ASP A 139 -42.14 -11.77 15.93
CA ASP A 139 -42.76 -12.14 17.21
C ASP A 139 -44.31 -12.16 17.17
N ASP A 140 -44.92 -12.17 15.98
CA ASP A 140 -46.38 -12.26 15.80
C ASP A 140 -46.78 -13.64 15.26
N LEU A 141 -46.55 -14.71 16.03
CA LEU A 141 -47.16 -16.01 15.73
C LEU A 141 -47.47 -16.84 16.98
N PHE A 142 -48.25 -16.27 17.91
CA PHE A 142 -48.97 -17.05 18.93
C PHE A 142 -50.33 -16.43 19.26
N ILE A 143 -51.32 -16.67 18.41
CA ILE A 143 -52.74 -16.74 18.77
C ILE A 143 -53.21 -18.06 18.14
N GLY A 144 -53.46 -19.14 18.88
CA GLY A 144 -54.37 -19.19 20.02
C GLY A 144 -55.77 -19.48 19.52
N THR A 145 -56.02 -20.68 18.97
CA THR A 145 -57.36 -21.18 18.71
C THR A 145 -57.56 -22.48 19.48
N LYS A 146 -58.41 -22.39 20.51
CA LYS A 146 -59.19 -23.50 21.04
C LYS A 146 -60.43 -23.68 20.18
#